data_AF-A0A1G8XZC8-F1
#
_entry.id   AF-A0A1G8XZC8-F1
#
_cell.length_a   1.000
_cell.length_b   1.000
_cell.length_c   1.000
_cell.angle_alpha   90.00
_cell.angle_beta   90.00
_cell.angle_gamma   90.00
#
_symmetry.space_group_name_H-M   'P 1'
#
loop_
_entity.id
_entity.type
_entity.pdbx_description
1 polymer ?
#
loop_
_entity_poly.entity_id
_entity_poly.type
_entity_poly.pdbx_seq_one_letter_code
_entity_poly.pdbx_strand_id
1 'polypeptide(L)'
;MKVGPKVSEVSRVIARWSVLMMGADLVAQVEPFTRVMYAVAPGMAGFTSLVNVTGGAAMSVPAGVDPDGLPLGAHFFIDLGGEPLLLSLAGQLERVAPWPRHAPLAG
;
A
#
# COMPACT_ATOMS: atom_id res chain seq x y z
N MET A 1 9.31 23.68 24.42
CA MET A 1 8.83 22.88 23.26
C MET A 1 7.79 21.90 23.78
N LYS A 2 6.50 22.08 23.45
CA LYS A 2 5.40 21.24 23.95
C LYS A 2 5.47 19.89 23.23
N VAL A 3 5.90 18.84 23.93
CA VAL A 3 5.93 17.48 23.38
C VAL A 3 4.48 17.05 23.17
N GLY A 4 4.12 16.71 21.93
CA GLY A 4 2.79 16.21 21.59
C GLY A 4 2.43 14.93 22.35
N PRO A 5 1.16 14.48 22.30
CA PRO A 5 0.71 13.31 23.04
C PRO A 5 1.61 12.11 22.75
N LYS A 6 1.96 11.36 23.80
CA LYS A 6 2.77 10.13 23.67
C LYS A 6 2.02 9.17 22.75
N VAL A 7 2.73 8.43 21.90
CA VAL A 7 2.16 7.46 20.93
C VAL A 7 1.06 6.57 21.55
N SER A 8 1.22 6.18 22.82
CA SER A 8 0.24 5.41 23.60
C SER A 8 -1.14 6.08 23.79
N GLU A 9 -1.20 7.40 23.71
CA GLU A 9 -2.41 8.21 23.91
C GLU A 9 -3.17 8.38 22.60
N VAL A 10 -2.45 8.57 21.49
CA VAL A 10 -3.01 8.58 20.12
C VAL A 10 -3.62 7.21 19.78
N SER A 11 -2.94 6.11 20.12
CA SER A 11 -3.49 4.75 19.91
C SER A 11 -4.78 4.48 20.68
N ARG A 12 -4.91 5.01 21.91
CA ARG A 12 -6.15 4.87 22.71
C ARG A 12 -7.32 5.67 22.15
N VAL A 13 -7.04 6.86 21.62
CA VAL A 13 -8.07 7.68 20.96
C VAL A 13 -8.54 6.99 19.69
N ILE A 14 -7.64 6.55 18.81
CA ILE A 14 -7.99 5.83 17.57
C ILE A 14 -8.84 4.59 17.89
N ALA A 15 -8.42 3.77 18.86
CA ALA A 15 -9.18 2.58 19.24
C ALA A 15 -10.61 2.91 19.72
N ARG A 16 -10.77 3.96 20.53
CA ARG A 16 -12.10 4.39 21.02
C ARG A 16 -13.00 4.88 19.88
N TRP A 17 -12.45 5.61 18.91
CA TRP A 17 -13.18 6.07 17.73
C TRP A 17 -13.55 4.92 16.79
N SER A 18 -12.67 3.94 16.58
CA SER A 18 -12.97 2.76 15.78
C SER A 18 -14.15 1.95 16.36
N VAL A 19 -14.18 1.75 17.69
CA VAL A 19 -15.32 1.08 18.35
C VAL A 19 -16.61 1.89 18.23
N LEU A 20 -16.52 3.22 18.30
CA LEU A 20 -17.68 4.10 18.14
C LEU A 20 -18.23 4.08 16.70
N MET A 21 -17.35 4.07 15.70
CA MET A 21 -17.74 4.16 14.28
C MET A 21 -18.12 2.81 13.67
N MET A 22 -17.51 1.73 14.14
CA MET A 22 -17.65 0.39 13.55
C MET A 22 -18.44 -0.57 14.45
N GLY A 23 -18.61 -0.25 15.74
CA GLY A 23 -19.24 -1.13 16.73
C GLY A 23 -18.26 -2.15 17.30
N ALA A 24 -18.43 -2.49 18.59
CA ALA A 24 -17.52 -3.39 19.29
C ALA A 24 -17.47 -4.81 18.68
N ASP A 25 -18.61 -5.30 18.19
CA ASP A 25 -18.71 -6.64 17.59
C ASP A 25 -17.97 -6.72 16.25
N LEU A 26 -18.07 -5.70 15.40
CA LEU A 26 -17.33 -5.66 14.14
C LEU A 26 -15.83 -5.50 14.38
N VAL A 27 -15.45 -4.65 15.35
CA VAL A 27 -14.04 -4.49 15.75
C VAL A 27 -13.45 -5.81 16.26
N ALA A 28 -14.19 -6.55 17.09
CA ALA A 28 -13.76 -7.86 17.59
C ALA A 28 -13.59 -8.89 16.46
N GLN A 29 -14.46 -8.86 15.44
CA GLN A 29 -14.36 -9.74 14.27
C GLN A 29 -13.13 -9.43 13.40
N VAL A 30 -12.73 -8.16 13.30
CA VAL A 30 -11.56 -7.76 12.49
C VAL A 30 -10.26 -7.65 13.29
N GLU A 31 -10.29 -7.78 14.62
CA GLU A 31 -9.11 -7.64 15.50
C GLU A 31 -7.99 -8.63 15.15
N PRO A 32 -8.26 -9.94 14.93
CA PRO A 32 -7.20 -10.89 14.57
C PRO A 32 -6.55 -10.52 13.23
N PHE A 33 -7.36 -10.14 12.24
CA PHE A 33 -6.88 -9.66 10.93
C PHE A 33 -6.04 -8.39 11.09
N THR A 34 -6.51 -7.46 11.91
CA THR A 34 -5.86 -6.17 12.17
C THR A 34 -4.50 -6.37 12.86
N ARG A 35 -4.39 -7.29 13.83
CA ARG A 35 -3.11 -7.65 14.45
C ARG A 35 -2.10 -8.20 13.45
N VAL A 36 -2.53 -9.14 12.61
CA VAL A 36 -1.66 -9.70 11.56
C VAL A 36 -1.21 -8.58 10.63
N MET A 37 -2.15 -7.76 10.16
CA MET A 37 -1.84 -6.61 9.32
C MET A 37 -0.83 -5.68 10.00
N TYR A 38 -1.01 -5.28 11.26
CA TYR A 38 -0.02 -4.42 11.92
C TYR A 38 1.35 -5.07 12.14
N ALA A 39 1.42 -6.40 12.26
CA ALA A 39 2.68 -7.11 12.41
C ALA A 39 3.44 -7.25 11.07
N VAL A 40 2.75 -7.48 9.95
CA VAL A 40 3.37 -7.71 8.63
C VAL A 40 3.38 -6.50 7.71
N ALA A 41 2.40 -5.60 7.81
CA ALA A 41 2.26 -4.45 6.91
C ALA A 41 3.44 -3.49 6.92
N PRO A 42 4.16 -3.24 8.04
CA PRO A 42 5.36 -2.40 7.98
C PRO A 42 6.43 -2.95 7.01
N GLY A 43 6.57 -4.28 6.94
CA GLY A 43 7.51 -4.94 6.02
C GLY A 43 7.03 -5.06 4.58
N MET A 44 5.71 -5.11 4.36
CA MET A 44 5.10 -5.33 3.04
C MET A 44 4.63 -4.05 2.34
N ALA A 45 4.10 -3.09 3.11
CA ALA A 45 3.43 -1.89 2.62
C ALA A 45 4.18 -0.60 2.98
N GLY A 46 5.42 -0.70 3.47
CA GLY A 46 6.24 0.44 3.86
C GLY A 46 6.43 1.45 2.72
N PHE A 47 6.54 0.98 1.48
CA PHE A 47 6.72 1.83 0.30
C PHE A 47 5.42 2.38 -0.30
N THR A 48 4.26 1.80 0.04
CA THR A 48 2.97 2.14 -0.60
C THR A 48 2.02 2.90 0.30
N SER A 49 2.14 2.75 1.63
CA SER A 49 1.22 3.36 2.60
C SER A 49 1.25 4.88 2.56
N LEU A 50 2.39 5.49 2.21
CA LEU A 50 2.53 6.94 2.10
C LEU A 50 1.52 7.52 1.11
N VAL A 51 1.39 6.93 -0.07
CA VAL A 51 0.54 7.46 -1.14
C VAL A 51 -0.96 7.28 -0.86
N ASN A 52 -1.32 6.21 -0.11
CA ASN A 52 -2.68 6.04 0.38
C ASN A 52 -3.10 7.17 1.34
N VAL A 53 -2.16 7.64 2.16
CA VAL A 53 -2.43 8.71 3.15
C VAL A 53 -2.43 10.08 2.49
N THR A 54 -1.51 10.34 1.55
CA THR A 54 -1.42 11.64 0.87
C THR A 54 -2.45 11.80 -0.25
N GLY A 55 -3.03 10.69 -0.75
CA GLY A 55 -3.99 10.70 -1.85
C GLY A 55 -3.37 10.94 -3.23
N GLY A 56 -2.05 10.78 -3.36
CA GLY A 56 -1.35 10.91 -4.64
C GLY A 56 -1.64 9.76 -5.60
N ALA A 57 -1.31 9.96 -6.88
CA ALA A 57 -1.37 8.91 -7.87
C ALA A 57 -0.16 7.97 -7.71
N ALA A 58 -0.37 6.67 -7.86
CA ALA A 58 0.69 5.68 -7.75
C ALA A 58 0.52 4.53 -8.75
N MET A 59 1.63 3.95 -9.19
CA MET A 59 1.65 2.75 -10.03
C MET A 59 2.72 1.77 -9.56
N SER A 60 2.54 0.51 -9.92
CA SER A 60 3.57 -0.54 -9.79
C SER A 60 3.71 -1.23 -11.14
N VAL A 61 4.94 -1.36 -11.64
CA VAL A 61 5.24 -2.02 -12.92
C VAL A 61 6.23 -3.16 -12.71
N PRO A 62 6.22 -4.22 -13.56
CA PRO A 62 7.22 -5.27 -13.50
C PRO A 62 8.64 -4.74 -13.67
N ALA A 63 9.55 -5.17 -12.79
CA ALA A 63 10.94 -4.76 -12.74
C ALA A 63 11.92 -5.96 -12.80
N GLY A 64 11.42 -7.13 -13.19
CA GLY A 64 12.18 -8.37 -13.31
C GLY A 64 11.75 -9.44 -12.32
N VAL A 65 12.65 -10.37 -12.06
CA VAL A 65 12.50 -11.46 -11.09
C VAL A 65 13.73 -11.51 -10.20
N ASP A 66 13.55 -11.96 -8.96
CA ASP A 66 14.67 -12.24 -8.06
C ASP A 66 15.34 -13.60 -8.42
N PRO A 67 16.45 -13.97 -7.76
CA PRO A 67 17.12 -15.24 -8.00
C PRO A 67 16.26 -16.50 -7.74
N ASP A 68 15.23 -16.38 -6.91
CA ASP A 68 14.29 -17.47 -6.59
C ASP A 68 13.12 -17.52 -7.60
N GLY A 69 13.11 -16.63 -8.59
CA GLY A 69 12.09 -16.54 -9.64
C GLY A 69 10.83 -15.78 -9.22
N LEU A 70 10.85 -15.06 -8.10
CA LEU A 70 9.73 -14.25 -7.65
C LEU A 70 9.67 -12.91 -8.39
N PRO A 71 8.48 -12.44 -8.82
CA PRO A 71 8.35 -11.19 -9.54
C PRO A 71 8.67 -9.98 -8.66
N LEU A 72 9.46 -9.06 -9.19
CA LEU A 72 9.80 -7.79 -8.56
C LEU A 72 9.00 -6.65 -9.21
N GLY A 73 8.49 -5.74 -8.37
CA GLY A 73 7.79 -4.53 -8.81
C GLY A 73 8.61 -3.26 -8.53
N ALA A 74 8.58 -2.30 -9.47
CA ALA A 74 9.04 -0.95 -9.24
C ALA A 74 7.85 -0.03 -8.97
N HIS A 75 7.86 0.64 -7.81
CA HIS A 75 6.81 1.55 -7.37
C HIS A 75 7.16 2.99 -7.74
N PHE A 76 6.21 3.68 -8.38
CA PHE A 76 6.31 5.10 -8.72
C PHE A 76 5.08 5.84 -8.19
N PHE A 77 5.26 7.05 -7.70
CA PHE A 77 4.16 7.89 -7.24
C PHE A 77 4.41 9.37 -7.57
N ILE A 78 3.33 10.14 -7.61
CA ILE A 78 3.30 11.57 -7.91
C ILE A 78 2.09 12.20 -7.20
N ASP A 79 2.01 13.53 -7.20
CA ASP A 79 0.85 14.27 -6.74
C ASP A 79 -0.44 13.86 -7.48
N LEU A 80 -1.58 14.15 -6.85
CA LEU A 80 -2.91 13.89 -7.40
C LEU A 80 -3.07 14.50 -8.80
N GLY A 81 -3.59 13.73 -9.77
CA GLY A 81 -3.76 14.15 -11.17
C GLY A 81 -2.57 13.85 -12.08
N GLY A 82 -1.48 13.28 -11.55
CA GLY A 82 -0.30 12.90 -12.32
C GLY A 82 -0.40 11.55 -13.06
N GLU A 83 -1.55 10.89 -13.06
CA GLU A 83 -1.80 9.61 -13.74
C GLU A 83 -1.36 9.61 -15.22
N PRO A 84 -1.61 10.65 -16.04
CA PRO A 84 -1.17 10.65 -17.44
C PRO A 84 0.35 10.51 -17.60
N LEU A 85 1.13 11.11 -16.68
CA LEU A 85 2.58 11.01 -16.69
C LEU A 85 3.03 9.61 -16.26
N LEU A 86 2.42 9.06 -15.20
CA LEU A 86 2.71 7.69 -14.77
C LEU A 86 2.41 6.67 -15.88
N LEU A 87 1.26 6.78 -16.54
CA LEU A 87 0.90 5.91 -17.66
C LEU A 87 1.82 6.08 -18.88
N SER A 88 2.27 7.30 -19.17
CA SER A 88 3.25 7.56 -20.23
C SER A 88 4.60 6.91 -19.92
N LEU A 89 5.07 7.03 -18.67
CA LEU A 89 6.28 6.37 -18.19
C LEU A 89 6.15 4.84 -18.26
N ALA A 90 5.03 4.29 -17.80
CA ALA A 90 4.74 2.86 -17.88
C ALA A 90 4.84 2.35 -19.33
N GLY A 91 4.22 3.05 -20.28
CA GLY A 91 4.31 2.69 -21.70
C GLY A 91 5.72 2.81 -22.28
N GLN A 92 6.54 3.76 -21.82
CA GLN A 92 7.96 3.84 -22.21
C GLN A 92 8.76 2.65 -21.67
N LEU A 93 8.56 2.30 -20.41
CA LEU A 93 9.22 1.16 -19.77
C LEU A 93 8.84 -0.16 -20.45
N GLU A 94 7.56 -0.38 -20.72
CA GLU A 94 7.07 -1.59 -21.41
C GLU A 94 7.65 -1.71 -22.83
N ARG A 95 7.82 -0.60 -23.57
CA ARG A 95 8.43 -0.65 -24.90
C ARG A 95 9.90 -1.07 -24.88
N VAL A 96 10.65 -0.71 -23.84
CA VAL A 96 12.08 -1.05 -23.70
C VAL A 96 12.26 -2.45 -23.09
N ALA A 97 11.39 -2.83 -22.16
CA ALA A 97 11.38 -4.13 -21.50
C ALA A 97 9.96 -4.70 -21.44
N PRO A 98 9.49 -5.39 -22.51
CA PRO A 98 8.13 -5.91 -22.58
C PRO A 98 7.82 -6.86 -21.42
N TRP A 99 6.66 -6.65 -20.81
CA TRP A 99 6.27 -7.42 -19.62
C TRP A 99 5.71 -8.79 -20.00
N PRO A 100 6.26 -9.89 -19.48
CA PRO A 100 5.72 -11.22 -19.74
C PRO A 100 4.32 -11.34 -19.13
N ARG A 101 3.38 -11.93 -19.86
CA ARG A 101 2.10 -12.33 -19.27
C ARG A 101 2.30 -13.60 -18.45
N HIS A 102 2.32 -13.45 -17.13
CA HIS A 102 2.48 -14.56 -16.20
C HIS A 102 1.16 -15.25 -15.82
N ALA A 103 0.02 -14.56 -15.94
CA ALA A 103 -1.30 -15.15 -15.73
C ALA A 103 -1.89 -15.61 -17.08
N PRO A 104 -2.47 -16.83 -17.16
CA PRO A 104 -3.27 -17.23 -18.32
C PRO A 104 -4.43 -16.23 -18.49
N LEU A 105 -4.74 -15.86 -19.73
CA LEU A 105 -6.06 -15.29 -19.98
C LEU A 105 -7.08 -16.36 -19.61
N ALA A 106 -8.04 -16.02 -18.75
CA ALA A 106 -9.23 -16.85 -18.59
C ALA A 106 -9.87 -16.96 -19.98
N GLY A 107 -9.81 -18.17 -20.56
CA GLY A 107 -10.47 -18.51 -21.81
C GLY A 107 -11.96 -18.76 -21.60
#